data_AF-A0A5C8DID3-F1
#
_entry.id   AF-A0A5C8DID3-F1
#
_cell.length_a   1.000
_cell.length_b   1.000
_cell.length_c   1.000
_cell.angle_alpha   90.00
_cell.angle_beta   90.00
_cell.angle_gamma   90.00
#
_symmetry.space_group_name_H-M   'P 1'
#
loop_
_entity.id
_entity.type
_entity.pdbx_description
1 polymer ?
#
loop_
_entity_poly.entity_id
_entity_poly.type
_entity_poly.pdbx_seq_one_letter_code
_entity_poly.pdbx_strand_id
1 'polypeptide(L)'
;MALPASADTLRLLDDDEVPPVLEENAGSQSPFFFTCDHYGRLVPRALHDLGVPASEMERHIAWDIGIAGVATLLAKEMDVHLIAQRYSRLVIDCNRPFESAGSIPLISEATEIPGNGGLDAAQAAARRQAIFVPYHTRIAQALDARKARGLPTILVSLHSFTPVYAGIARPWHIGTLYH
;
A
#
# COMPACT_ATOMS: atom_id res chain seq x y z
N MET A 1 -39.87 -0.91 20.68
CA MET A 1 -39.44 -0.41 19.35
C MET A 1 -37.97 -0.75 19.23
N ALA A 2 -37.64 -1.85 18.55
CA ALA A 2 -36.26 -2.32 18.41
C ALA A 2 -35.56 -1.44 17.37
N LEU A 3 -34.38 -0.91 17.73
CA LEU A 3 -33.49 -0.25 16.78
C LEU A 3 -33.01 -1.31 15.78
N PRO A 4 -32.96 -1.02 14.47
CA PRO A 4 -32.36 -1.95 13.53
C PRO A 4 -30.86 -2.03 13.83
N ALA A 5 -30.36 -3.25 14.04
CA ALA A 5 -28.94 -3.52 14.04
C ALA A 5 -28.39 -3.13 12.66
N SER A 6 -27.51 -2.14 12.63
CA SER A 6 -26.82 -1.67 11.43
C SER A 6 -26.03 -2.84 10.83
N ALA A 7 -26.34 -3.19 9.59
CA ALA A 7 -25.85 -4.39 8.91
C ALA A 7 -24.42 -4.28 8.34
N ASP A 8 -23.59 -3.30 8.73
CA ASP A 8 -22.25 -3.18 8.12
C ASP A 8 -21.13 -2.66 9.03
N THR A 9 -21.07 -3.11 10.29
CA THR A 9 -19.96 -2.75 11.20
C THR A 9 -18.62 -3.44 10.88
N LEU A 10 -18.52 -4.21 9.79
CA LEU A 10 -17.34 -5.00 9.40
C LEU A 10 -16.66 -4.48 8.14
N ARG A 11 -17.29 -3.58 7.39
CA ARG A 11 -16.75 -3.05 6.15
C ARG A 11 -15.89 -1.83 6.41
N LEU A 12 -14.61 -1.92 6.04
CA LEU A 12 -13.65 -0.83 6.26
C LEU A 12 -13.74 0.27 5.19
N LEU A 13 -14.00 -0.13 3.94
CA LEU A 13 -14.08 0.77 2.80
C LEU A 13 -15.51 0.85 2.29
N ASP A 14 -16.09 2.04 2.26
CA ASP A 14 -17.41 2.27 1.66
C ASP A 14 -17.38 2.02 0.14
N ASP A 15 -18.52 1.75 -0.49
CA ASP A 15 -18.63 1.52 -1.95
C ASP A 15 -18.18 2.73 -2.80
N ASP A 16 -18.26 3.94 -2.24
CA ASP A 16 -17.87 5.18 -2.91
C ASP A 16 -16.40 5.57 -2.66
N GLU A 17 -15.69 4.84 -1.81
CA GLU A 17 -14.26 5.07 -1.58
C GLU A 17 -13.42 4.53 -2.74
N VAL A 18 -12.22 5.10 -2.86
CA VAL A 18 -11.29 4.73 -3.93
C VAL A 18 -10.89 3.26 -3.78
N PRO A 19 -10.94 2.43 -4.84
CA PRO A 19 -10.50 1.04 -4.76
C PRO A 19 -9.05 0.94 -4.27
N PRO A 20 -8.71 -0.07 -3.44
CA PRO A 20 -7.38 -0.20 -2.86
C PRO A 20 -6.30 -0.43 -3.93
N VAL A 21 -6.63 -1.15 -4.99
CA VAL A 21 -5.69 -1.49 -6.05
C VAL A 21 -5.83 -0.53 -7.22
N LEU A 22 -4.75 0.19 -7.52
CA LEU A 22 -4.57 0.81 -8.83
C LEU A 22 -3.93 -0.23 -9.75
N GLU A 23 -4.43 -0.34 -10.97
CA GLU A 23 -3.85 -1.18 -11.99
C GLU A 23 -3.77 -0.41 -13.32
N GLU A 24 -2.58 -0.42 -13.93
CA GLU A 24 -2.31 0.21 -15.21
C GLU A 24 -1.66 -0.79 -16.18
N ASN A 25 -1.96 -0.66 -17.48
CA ASN A 25 -1.41 -1.50 -18.56
C ASN A 25 -1.54 -3.02 -18.33
N ALA A 26 -2.69 -3.50 -17.86
CA ALA A 26 -2.90 -4.92 -17.55
C ALA A 26 -2.68 -5.89 -18.73
N GLY A 27 -2.74 -5.39 -19.97
CA GLY A 27 -2.47 -6.15 -21.20
C GLY A 27 -1.02 -6.11 -21.69
N SER A 28 -0.13 -5.41 -20.99
CA SER A 28 1.26 -5.22 -21.40
C SER A 28 1.99 -6.54 -21.63
N GLN A 29 2.83 -6.54 -22.67
CA GLN A 29 3.74 -7.65 -23.00
C GLN A 29 5.18 -7.41 -22.53
N SER A 30 5.45 -6.26 -21.90
CA SER A 30 6.77 -5.94 -21.37
C SER A 30 7.23 -7.05 -20.44
N PRO A 31 8.53 -7.44 -20.45
CA PRO A 31 9.04 -8.42 -19.49
C PRO A 31 9.00 -7.89 -18.06
N PHE A 32 8.95 -6.57 -17.86
CA PHE A 32 8.84 -5.98 -16.54
C PHE A 32 7.40 -6.04 -16.01
N PHE A 33 7.30 -6.17 -14.70
CA PHE A 33 6.07 -6.08 -13.94
C PHE A 33 6.34 -5.24 -12.71
N PHE A 34 5.61 -4.14 -12.54
CA PHE A 34 5.84 -3.19 -11.45
C PHE A 34 4.83 -3.36 -10.31
N THR A 35 5.34 -3.38 -9.09
CA THR A 35 4.55 -3.21 -7.88
C THR A 35 4.93 -1.91 -7.20
N CYS A 36 4.00 -1.29 -6.47
CA CYS A 36 4.28 -0.10 -5.68
C CYS A 36 3.41 -0.09 -4.41
N ASP A 37 3.98 -0.61 -3.33
CA ASP A 37 3.25 -0.91 -2.08
C ASP A 37 2.93 0.35 -1.27
N HIS A 38 3.70 1.43 -1.44
CA HIS A 38 3.52 2.70 -0.71
C HIS A 38 3.17 3.85 -1.67
N TYR A 39 2.38 3.56 -2.71
CA TYR A 39 2.02 4.50 -3.76
C TYR A 39 1.19 5.68 -3.25
N GLY A 40 0.21 5.40 -2.39
CA GLY A 40 -0.72 6.40 -1.89
C GLY A 40 -0.68 6.57 -0.38
N ARG A 41 -1.30 7.64 0.10
CA ARG A 41 -1.47 7.95 1.53
C ARG A 41 -2.94 8.08 1.96
N LEU A 42 -3.88 7.52 1.19
CA LEU A 42 -5.29 7.55 1.55
C LEU A 42 -5.52 6.81 2.87
N VAL A 43 -6.49 7.26 3.66
CA VAL A 43 -6.94 6.59 4.87
C VAL A 43 -8.42 6.30 4.69
N PRO A 44 -8.91 5.08 4.98
CA PRO A 44 -10.34 4.79 4.99
C PRO A 44 -11.10 5.81 5.82
N ARG A 45 -12.23 6.30 5.33
CA ARG A 45 -13.09 7.27 6.03
C ARG A 45 -13.44 6.81 7.45
N ALA A 46 -13.68 5.51 7.62
CA ALA A 46 -13.98 4.87 8.90
C ALA A 46 -12.84 4.97 9.94
N LEU A 47 -11.60 5.21 9.52
CA LEU A 47 -10.43 5.36 10.40
C LEU A 47 -10.05 6.83 10.65
N HIS A 48 -10.80 7.78 10.08
CA HIS A 48 -10.52 9.22 10.17
C HIS A 48 -9.06 9.56 9.81
N ASP A 49 -8.30 10.12 10.74
CA ASP A 49 -6.90 10.51 10.57
C ASP A 49 -5.92 9.56 11.29
N LEU A 50 -6.39 8.39 11.76
CA LEU A 50 -5.64 7.48 12.64
C LEU A 50 -5.14 8.14 13.93
N GLY A 51 -5.65 9.31 14.32
CA GLY A 51 -5.09 10.13 15.39
C GLY A 51 -3.69 10.69 15.07
N VAL A 52 -3.29 10.71 13.80
CA VAL A 52 -1.98 11.17 13.34
C VAL A 52 -2.09 12.63 12.88
N PRO A 53 -1.25 13.55 13.38
CA PRO A 53 -1.27 14.95 12.95
C PRO A 53 -1.08 15.09 11.45
N ALA A 54 -1.73 16.09 10.83
CA ALA A 54 -1.64 16.31 9.38
C ALA A 54 -0.19 16.49 8.88
N SER A 55 0.67 17.15 9.65
CA SER A 55 2.10 17.31 9.34
C SER A 55 2.87 15.98 9.30
N GLU A 56 2.45 15.01 10.11
CA GLU A 56 3.02 13.67 10.14
C GLU A 56 2.53 12.83 8.94
N MET A 57 1.28 13.02 8.52
CA MET A 57 0.72 12.42 7.30
C MET A 57 1.35 12.94 6.00
N GLU A 58 2.15 14.01 6.04
CA GLU A 58 2.93 14.54 4.92
C GLU A 58 4.36 13.99 4.87
N ARG A 59 4.83 13.32 5.94
CA ARG A 59 6.14 12.69 6.00
C ARG A 59 6.15 11.33 5.30
N HIS A 60 7.35 10.82 5.05
CA HIS A 60 7.59 9.52 4.40
C HIS A 60 7.09 8.32 5.24
N ILE A 61 6.63 8.53 6.47
CA ILE A 61 6.02 7.49 7.29
C ILE A 61 4.66 7.04 6.75
N ALA A 62 3.93 7.93 6.06
CA ALA A 62 2.60 7.65 5.52
C ALA A 62 2.62 6.97 4.15
N TRP A 63 3.66 7.25 3.36
CA TRP A 63 3.85 6.75 1.98
C TRP A 63 5.27 7.02 1.50
N ASP A 64 5.62 6.52 0.32
CA ASP A 64 6.88 6.85 -0.31
C ASP A 64 6.72 8.12 -1.17
N ILE A 65 7.21 9.26 -0.66
CA ILE A 65 7.01 10.57 -1.28
C ILE A 65 7.50 10.58 -2.74
N GLY A 66 6.62 10.97 -3.66
CA GLY A 66 6.92 11.08 -5.10
C GLY A 66 6.87 9.76 -5.88
N ILE A 67 6.73 8.60 -5.22
CA ILE A 67 6.80 7.31 -5.91
C ILE A 67 5.64 7.12 -6.90
N ALA A 68 4.45 7.65 -6.59
CA ALA A 68 3.29 7.53 -7.47
C ALA A 68 3.54 8.12 -8.86
N GLY A 69 4.15 9.31 -8.91
CA GLY A 69 4.50 9.96 -10.16
C GLY A 69 5.54 9.16 -10.94
N VAL A 70 6.58 8.65 -10.26
CA VAL A 70 7.61 7.81 -10.88
C VAL A 70 7.01 6.51 -11.43
N ALA A 71 6.20 5.80 -10.64
CA ALA A 71 5.59 4.54 -11.02
C ALA A 71 4.66 4.71 -12.23
N THR A 72 3.74 5.67 -12.21
CA THR A 72 2.81 5.93 -13.31
C THR A 72 3.54 6.38 -14.58
N LEU A 73 4.56 7.24 -14.47
CA LEU A 73 5.35 7.67 -15.63
C LEU A 73 6.14 6.52 -16.24
N LEU A 74 6.87 5.74 -15.43
CA LEU A 74 7.62 4.59 -15.92
C LEU A 74 6.71 3.53 -16.54
N ALA A 75 5.57 3.23 -15.90
CA ALA A 75 4.59 2.29 -16.43
C ALA A 75 4.09 2.72 -17.81
N LYS A 76 3.77 4.00 -17.98
CA LYS A 76 3.34 4.56 -19.26
C LYS A 76 4.44 4.53 -20.32
N GLU A 77 5.62 5.05 -20.03
CA GLU A 77 6.71 5.21 -21.02
C GLU A 77 7.28 3.86 -21.48
N MET A 78 7.24 2.84 -20.61
CA MET A 78 7.78 1.52 -20.90
C MET A 78 6.70 0.49 -21.26
N ASP A 79 5.42 0.90 -21.33
CA ASP A 79 4.26 0.01 -21.41
C ASP A 79 4.41 -1.17 -20.44
N VAL A 80 4.53 -0.90 -19.14
CA VAL A 80 4.71 -1.91 -18.09
C VAL A 80 3.42 -2.06 -17.31
N HIS A 81 3.03 -3.32 -17.05
CA HIS A 81 1.95 -3.65 -16.13
C HIS A 81 2.32 -3.20 -14.72
N LEU A 82 1.59 -2.22 -14.19
CA LEU A 82 1.76 -1.68 -12.84
C LEU A 82 0.57 -2.06 -11.96
N ILE A 83 0.85 -2.55 -10.76
CA ILE A 83 -0.12 -2.70 -9.68
C ILE A 83 0.37 -1.93 -8.47
N ALA A 84 -0.45 -1.04 -7.93
CA ALA A 84 -0.05 -0.14 -6.86
C ALA A 84 -1.12 -0.01 -5.75
N GLN A 85 -0.66 0.22 -4.52
CA GLN A 85 -1.53 0.35 -3.35
C GLN A 85 -1.79 1.82 -2.99
N ARG A 86 -3.05 2.24 -3.10
CA ARG A 86 -3.50 3.63 -2.89
C ARG A 86 -3.65 4.10 -1.43
N TYR A 87 -3.70 3.19 -0.46
CA TYR A 87 -3.88 3.54 0.96
C TYR A 87 -2.53 3.59 1.67
N SER A 88 -2.47 4.47 2.68
CA SER A 88 -1.29 4.69 3.52
C SER A 88 -0.81 3.40 4.15
N ARG A 89 0.51 3.21 4.16
CA ARG A 89 1.15 2.09 4.87
C ARG A 89 0.89 2.11 6.38
N LEU A 90 0.47 3.25 6.94
CA LEU A 90 0.07 3.35 8.35
C LEU A 90 -1.28 2.68 8.64
N VAL A 91 -2.13 2.49 7.61
CA VAL A 91 -3.36 1.70 7.73
C VAL A 91 -3.00 0.23 7.75
N ILE A 92 -2.31 -0.23 6.70
CA ILE A 92 -1.76 -1.58 6.62
C ILE A 92 -0.62 -1.60 5.58
N ASP A 93 0.58 -1.96 6.00
CA ASP A 93 1.77 -2.05 5.15
C ASP A 93 1.74 -3.39 4.37
N CYS A 94 1.54 -3.28 3.05
CA CYS A 94 1.49 -4.43 2.13
C CYS A 94 2.89 -4.96 1.75
N ASN A 95 3.97 -4.31 2.17
CA ASN A 95 5.34 -4.80 2.04
C ASN A 95 5.87 -5.44 3.35
N ARG A 96 4.94 -5.91 4.17
CA ARG A 96 5.19 -6.64 5.42
C ARG A 96 4.35 -7.91 5.47
N PRO A 97 4.85 -9.01 6.01
CA PRO A 97 3.99 -10.14 6.35
C PRO A 97 2.85 -9.67 7.26
N PHE A 98 1.61 -10.05 6.95
CA PHE A 98 0.43 -9.58 7.68
C PHE A 98 0.54 -9.79 9.20
N GLU A 99 1.05 -10.95 9.62
CA GLU A 99 1.19 -11.30 11.05
C GLU A 99 2.34 -10.55 11.76
N SER A 100 3.14 -9.76 11.03
CA SER A 100 4.23 -8.99 11.64
C SER A 100 3.71 -7.70 12.26
N ALA A 101 4.34 -7.28 13.37
CA ALA A 101 4.03 -6.00 14.02
C ALA A 101 4.24 -4.78 13.09
N GLY A 102 4.99 -4.95 12.00
CA GLY A 102 5.17 -3.92 10.98
C GLY A 102 4.02 -3.79 9.99
N SER A 103 3.09 -4.76 9.92
CA SER A 103 1.96 -4.69 8.99
C SER A 103 0.93 -3.65 9.42
N ILE A 104 0.62 -3.55 10.71
CA ILE A 104 -0.20 -2.46 11.26
C ILE A 104 0.61 -1.80 12.38
N PRO A 105 1.44 -0.78 12.07
CA PRO A 105 2.44 -0.28 13.00
C PRO A 105 1.81 0.58 14.10
N LEU A 106 2.14 0.31 15.37
CA LEU A 106 1.76 1.20 16.49
C LEU A 106 2.55 2.51 16.49
N ILE A 107 3.78 2.47 15.99
CA ILE A 107 4.72 3.60 15.93
C ILE A 107 5.45 3.52 14.60
N SER A 108 5.61 4.66 13.93
CA SER A 108 6.50 4.82 12.78
C SER A 108 7.51 5.92 13.08
N GLU A 109 8.79 5.57 13.10
CA GLU A 109 9.86 6.43 13.63
C GLU A 109 9.56 6.90 15.07
N ALA A 110 9.35 8.21 15.27
CA ALA A 110 9.04 8.83 16.56
C ALA A 110 7.55 9.18 16.68
N THR A 111 6.72 8.75 15.73
CA THR A 111 5.32 9.14 15.63
C THR A 111 4.44 7.95 16.01
N GLU A 112 3.70 8.11 17.11
CA GLU A 112 2.65 7.17 17.50
C GLU A 112 1.49 7.23 16.51
N ILE A 113 0.85 6.07 16.29
CA ILE A 113 -0.33 5.94 15.43
C ILE A 113 -1.51 5.50 16.31
N PRO A 114 -2.19 6.43 17.02
CA PRO A 114 -3.21 6.08 18.01
C PRO A 114 -4.33 5.19 17.47
N GLY A 115 -4.74 5.39 16.21
CA GLY A 115 -5.75 4.59 15.52
C GLY A 115 -5.35 3.14 15.27
N ASN A 116 -4.10 2.76 15.56
CA ASN A 116 -3.61 1.38 15.52
C ASN A 116 -3.52 0.75 16.93
N GLY A 117 -3.73 1.54 17.99
CA GLY A 117 -3.69 1.06 19.37
C GLY A 117 -4.90 0.20 19.74
N GLY A 118 -4.64 -0.92 20.43
CA GLY A 118 -5.70 -1.74 21.02
C GLY A 118 -6.65 -2.41 20.03
N LEU A 119 -6.25 -2.57 18.76
CA LEU A 119 -7.08 -3.21 17.75
C LEU A 119 -7.40 -4.65 18.15
N ASP A 120 -8.67 -5.02 18.02
CA ASP A 120 -9.07 -6.42 18.12
C ASP A 120 -8.80 -7.17 16.80
N ALA A 121 -8.98 -8.50 16.83
CA ALA A 121 -8.76 -9.35 15.67
C ALA A 121 -9.69 -9.03 14.50
N ALA A 122 -10.92 -8.55 14.77
CA ALA A 122 -11.89 -8.22 13.73
C ALA A 122 -11.49 -6.93 13.00
N GLN A 123 -11.00 -5.92 13.71
CA GLN A 123 -10.51 -4.68 13.14
C GLN A 123 -9.25 -4.90 12.30
N ALA A 124 -8.29 -5.71 12.79
CA ALA A 124 -7.11 -6.08 12.01
C ALA A 124 -7.51 -6.88 10.75
N ALA A 125 -8.46 -7.81 10.87
CA ALA A 125 -8.99 -8.57 9.74
C ALA A 125 -9.71 -7.67 8.73
N ALA A 126 -10.45 -6.64 9.16
CA ALA A 126 -11.11 -5.70 8.26
C ALA A 126 -10.11 -4.95 7.37
N ARG A 127 -8.98 -4.49 7.94
CA ARG A 127 -7.87 -3.89 7.16
C ARG A 127 -7.26 -4.89 6.19
N ARG A 128 -7.03 -6.12 6.65
CA ARG A 128 -6.52 -7.20 5.80
C ARG A 128 -7.43 -7.46 4.61
N GLN A 129 -8.73 -7.62 4.82
CA GLN A 129 -9.68 -7.98 3.77
C GLN A 129 -9.96 -6.83 2.81
N ALA A 130 -9.97 -5.59 3.29
CA ALA A 130 -10.29 -4.45 2.45
C ALA A 130 -9.10 -3.93 1.62
N ILE A 131 -7.85 -4.15 2.07
CA ILE A 131 -6.66 -3.52 1.46
C ILE A 131 -5.60 -4.58 1.10
N PHE A 132 -5.11 -5.32 2.10
CA PHE A 132 -3.98 -6.25 1.93
C PHE A 132 -4.29 -7.41 0.99
N VAL A 133 -5.41 -8.13 1.22
CA VAL A 133 -5.80 -9.29 0.40
C VAL A 133 -6.06 -8.87 -1.05
N PRO A 134 -6.88 -7.84 -1.36
CA PRO A 134 -7.12 -7.42 -2.74
C PRO A 134 -5.83 -7.11 -3.51
N TYR A 135 -4.88 -6.41 -2.89
CA TYR A 135 -3.60 -6.06 -3.50
C TYR A 135 -2.76 -7.30 -3.84
N HIS A 136 -2.49 -8.17 -2.86
CA HIS A 136 -1.68 -9.37 -3.10
C HIS A 136 -2.38 -10.39 -4.01
N THR A 137 -3.70 -10.54 -3.90
CA THR A 137 -4.47 -11.41 -4.78
C THR A 137 -4.38 -10.95 -6.23
N ARG A 138 -4.51 -9.64 -6.48
CA ARG A 138 -4.43 -9.11 -7.85
C ARG A 138 -3.03 -9.28 -8.45
N ILE A 139 -1.97 -9.08 -7.67
CA ILE A 139 -0.58 -9.35 -8.08
C ILE A 139 -0.40 -10.83 -8.43
N ALA A 140 -0.81 -11.74 -7.55
CA ALA A 140 -0.70 -13.18 -7.79
C ALA A 140 -1.42 -13.61 -9.08
N GLN A 141 -2.67 -13.16 -9.25
CA GLN A 141 -3.45 -13.43 -10.46
C GLN A 141 -2.77 -12.91 -11.73
N ALA A 142 -2.16 -11.72 -11.69
CA ALA A 142 -1.45 -11.16 -12.82
C ALA A 142 -0.20 -11.98 -13.18
N LEU A 143 0.61 -12.33 -12.17
CA LEU A 143 1.83 -13.12 -12.35
C LEU A 143 1.51 -14.54 -12.86
N ASP A 144 0.47 -15.18 -12.33
CA ASP A 144 0.01 -16.49 -12.79
C ASP A 144 -0.48 -16.44 -14.24
N ALA A 145 -1.24 -15.41 -14.61
CA ALA A 145 -1.68 -15.21 -16.00
C ALA A 145 -0.50 -15.00 -16.96
N ARG A 146 0.52 -14.23 -16.55
CA ARG A 146 1.75 -14.05 -17.35
C ARG A 146 2.50 -15.36 -17.53
N LYS A 147 2.66 -16.13 -16.45
CA LYS A 147 3.28 -17.46 -16.47
C LYS A 147 2.54 -18.42 -17.39
N ALA A 148 1.21 -18.48 -17.30
CA ALA A 148 0.38 -19.33 -18.15
C ALA A 148 0.52 -19.01 -19.66
N ARG A 149 0.81 -17.73 -19.98
CA ARG A 149 1.05 -17.26 -21.35
C ARG A 149 2.50 -17.40 -21.82
N GLY A 150 3.40 -17.91 -20.98
CA GLY A 150 4.82 -18.05 -21.29
C GLY A 150 5.56 -16.70 -21.39
N LEU A 151 5.04 -15.64 -20.77
CA LEU A 151 5.69 -14.34 -20.78
C LEU A 151 6.87 -14.29 -19.79
N PRO A 152 8.06 -13.82 -20.20
CA PRO A 152 9.13 -13.52 -19.26
C PRO A 152 8.64 -12.47 -18.25
N THR A 153 9.02 -12.63 -16.98
CA THR A 153 8.58 -11.73 -15.92
C THR A 153 9.75 -11.34 -15.01
N ILE A 154 10.03 -10.04 -14.97
CA ILE A 154 10.97 -9.38 -14.06
C ILE A 154 10.11 -8.52 -13.14
N LEU A 155 9.89 -9.01 -11.92
CA LEU A 155 9.17 -8.28 -10.89
C LEU A 155 10.08 -7.20 -10.30
N VAL A 156 9.63 -5.94 -10.32
CA VAL A 156 10.35 -4.81 -9.73
C VAL A 156 9.39 -4.07 -8.80
N SER A 157 9.71 -4.01 -7.49
CA SER A 157 8.98 -3.15 -6.57
C SER A 157 9.58 -1.76 -6.54
N LEU A 158 8.74 -0.74 -6.74
CA LEU A 158 9.12 0.65 -6.82
C LEU A 158 8.88 1.34 -5.48
N HIS A 159 9.95 1.92 -4.93
CA HIS A 159 9.96 2.66 -3.68
C HIS A 159 10.75 3.97 -3.82
N SER A 160 10.42 4.95 -2.97
CA SER A 160 11.25 6.13 -2.73
C SER A 160 11.65 6.18 -1.26
N PHE A 161 12.60 7.04 -0.92
CA PHE A 161 13.03 7.18 0.46
C PHE A 161 13.40 8.63 0.80
N THR A 162 13.23 8.99 2.07
CA THR A 162 13.66 10.30 2.57
C THR A 162 15.18 10.46 2.48
N PRO A 163 15.71 11.61 2.02
CA PRO A 163 17.15 11.85 1.90
C PRO A 163 17.87 11.87 3.26
N VAL A 164 17.15 12.16 4.35
CA VAL A 164 17.70 12.18 5.71
C VAL A 164 16.88 11.26 6.59
N TYR A 165 17.54 10.30 7.24
CA TYR A 165 16.92 9.34 8.13
C TYR A 165 17.58 9.37 9.50
N ALA A 166 16.78 9.58 10.55
CA ALA A 166 17.27 9.75 11.93
C ALA A 166 18.41 10.80 12.03
N GLY A 167 18.30 11.90 11.28
CA GLY A 167 19.30 12.97 11.25
C GLY A 167 20.54 12.68 10.38
N ILE A 168 20.63 11.50 9.77
CA ILE A 168 21.77 11.10 8.94
C ILE A 168 21.39 11.20 7.46
N ALA A 169 22.14 12.00 6.70
CA ALA A 169 21.98 12.09 5.25
C ALA A 169 22.39 10.77 4.58
N ARG A 170 21.54 10.28 3.67
CA ARG A 170 21.82 9.08 2.88
C ARG A 170 22.63 9.48 1.64
N PRO A 171 23.78 8.83 1.36
CA PRO A 171 24.63 9.20 0.22
C PRO A 171 24.07 8.71 -1.12
N TRP A 172 23.09 7.79 -1.10
CA TRP A 172 22.55 7.16 -2.28
C TRP A 172 21.43 8.01 -2.88
N HIS A 173 21.48 8.22 -4.20
CA HIS A 173 20.38 8.81 -4.96
C HIS A 173 19.40 7.75 -5.48
N ILE A 174 19.90 6.53 -5.74
CA ILE A 174 19.13 5.37 -6.19
C ILE A 174 19.70 4.14 -5.49
N GLY A 175 18.84 3.25 -4.99
CA GLY A 175 19.22 1.97 -4.41
C GLY A 175 18.57 0.81 -5.16
N THR A 176 19.34 -0.22 -5.47
CA THR A 176 18.83 -1.49 -6.01
C THR A 176 18.91 -2.54 -4.92
N LEU A 177 17.77 -3.05 -4.47
CA LEU A 177 17.66 -4.06 -3.44
C LEU A 177 17.19 -5.38 -4.07
N TYR A 178 17.74 -6.51 -3.60
CA TYR A 178 17.37 -7.84 -4.08
C TYR A 178 17.54 -8.89 -2.98
N HIS A 179 16.83 -10.01 -3.14
CA HIS A 179 16.94 -11.21 -2.33
C HIS A 179 16.85 -12.45 -3.21
#